data_AF-W8RBI7-F1
#
_entry.id   AF-W8RBI7-F1
#
_cell.length_a   1.000
_cell.length_b   1.000
_cell.length_c   1.000
_cell.angle_alpha   90.00
_cell.angle_beta   90.00
_cell.angle_gamma   90.00
#
_symmetry.space_group_name_H-M   'P 1'
#
loop_
_entity.id
_entity.type
_entity.pdbx_description
1 polymer ?
#
loop_
_entity_poly.entity_id
_entity_poly.type
_entity_poly.pdbx_seq_one_letter_code
_entity_poly.pdbx_strand_id
1 'polypeptide(L)'
;MGKTIRELAEELNLSKSGIRKYLSASFRARYTAKNAHRIVINDAGVKAIKEMIAHKGAHSERTPETHSVHTKDASVQSNNILIEQLREKDKQIEHLQKLLDQSQQLQLMAEQKLRRLEKPQNEQEKDSNSSDGQIHKQATGTPKDDKNSPEKPRPFWQRFFGTEK
;
A
#
# COMPACT_ATOMS: atom_id res chain seq x y z
N MET A 1 -45.19 15.10 19.62
CA MET A 1 -44.42 16.38 19.66
C MET A 1 -43.59 16.43 18.40
N GLY A 2 -43.85 17.32 17.45
CA GLY A 2 -43.14 17.29 16.17
C GLY A 2 -41.68 17.78 16.28
N LYS A 3 -40.78 17.22 15.46
CA LYS A 3 -39.36 17.58 15.39
C LYS A 3 -39.07 18.44 14.17
N THR A 4 -38.15 19.38 14.28
CA THR A 4 -37.69 20.16 13.13
C THR A 4 -36.66 19.39 12.31
N ILE A 5 -36.46 19.80 11.05
CA ILE A 5 -35.41 19.25 10.18
C ILE A 5 -34.01 19.35 10.83
N ARG A 6 -33.78 20.38 11.66
CA ARG A 6 -32.50 20.57 12.36
C ARG A 6 -32.30 19.56 13.48
N GLU A 7 -33.29 19.40 14.35
CA GLU A 7 -33.20 18.45 15.47
C GLU A 7 -33.10 17.02 14.94
N LEU A 8 -33.83 16.70 13.86
CA LEU A 8 -33.75 15.40 13.22
C LEU A 8 -32.37 15.15 12.56
N ALA A 9 -31.70 16.21 12.07
CA ALA A 9 -30.35 16.15 11.51
C ALA A 9 -29.32 15.79 12.58
N GLU A 10 -29.42 16.46 13.72
CA GLU A 10 -28.54 16.25 14.87
C GLU A 10 -28.76 14.86 15.49
N GLU A 11 -30.00 14.37 15.57
CA GLU A 11 -30.31 13.02 16.09
C GLU A 11 -29.79 11.89 15.17
N LEU A 12 -29.89 12.07 13.84
CA LEU A 12 -29.54 11.04 12.87
C LEU A 12 -28.10 11.16 12.35
N ASN A 13 -27.31 12.12 12.84
CA ASN A 13 -25.98 12.46 12.31
C ASN A 13 -25.98 12.69 10.78
N LEU A 14 -27.07 13.24 10.24
CA LEU A 14 -27.22 13.53 8.82
C LEU A 14 -27.21 15.04 8.59
N SER A 15 -26.78 15.47 7.40
CA SER A 15 -26.89 16.89 7.05
C SER A 15 -28.37 17.31 6.88
N LYS A 16 -28.67 18.59 7.13
CA LYS A 16 -30.00 19.18 6.87
C LYS A 16 -30.46 18.94 5.42
N SER A 17 -29.52 18.91 4.49
CA SER A 17 -29.78 18.59 3.07
C SER A 17 -30.09 17.10 2.88
N GLY A 18 -29.37 16.21 3.56
CA GLY A 18 -29.63 14.77 3.57
C GLY A 18 -31.06 14.44 3.99
N ILE A 19 -31.57 15.07 5.04
CA ILE A 19 -32.96 14.89 5.46
C ILE A 19 -33.95 15.41 4.43
N ARG A 20 -33.68 16.59 3.83
CA ARG A 20 -34.56 17.16 2.80
C ARG A 20 -34.74 16.24 1.58
N LYS A 21 -33.74 15.39 1.26
CA LYS A 21 -33.88 14.38 0.19
C LYS A 21 -34.98 13.35 0.47
N TYR A 22 -35.29 13.07 1.74
CA TYR A 22 -36.36 12.16 2.13
C TYR A 22 -37.73 12.86 2.24
N LEU A 23 -37.78 14.20 2.23
CA LEU A 23 -39.01 14.98 2.26
C LEU A 23 -39.57 15.19 0.85
N SER A 24 -40.08 14.12 0.22
CA SER A 24 -40.80 14.20 -1.06
C SER A 24 -42.11 15.01 -0.92
N ALA A 25 -42.69 15.45 -2.05
CA ALA A 25 -43.96 16.19 -2.04
C ALA A 25 -45.09 15.40 -1.37
N SER A 26 -45.17 14.09 -1.62
CA SER A 26 -46.13 13.17 -1.00
C SER A 26 -45.88 12.99 0.49
N PHE A 27 -44.61 12.92 0.91
CA PHE A 27 -44.24 12.84 2.33
C PHE A 27 -44.63 14.13 3.08
N ARG A 28 -44.38 15.29 2.47
CA ARG A 28 -44.66 16.60 3.08
C ARG A 28 -46.15 16.82 3.30
N ALA A 29 -46.99 16.38 2.36
CA ALA A 29 -48.44 16.46 2.50
C ALA A 29 -48.98 15.65 3.70
N ARG A 30 -48.30 14.55 4.06
CA ARG A 30 -48.78 13.61 5.10
C ARG A 30 -48.17 13.84 6.48
N TYR A 31 -46.91 14.26 6.52
CA TYR A 31 -46.11 14.22 7.75
C TYR A 31 -45.50 15.56 8.17
N THR A 32 -45.73 16.64 7.41
CA THR A 32 -45.16 17.94 7.74
C THR A 32 -46.22 19.00 7.98
N ALA A 33 -45.99 19.82 9.00
CA ALA A 33 -46.78 21.01 9.30
C ALA A 33 -45.88 22.25 9.17
N LYS A 34 -46.45 23.34 8.62
CA LYS A 34 -45.77 24.62 8.54
C LYS A 34 -46.08 25.42 9.80
N ASN A 35 -45.10 25.51 10.69
CA ASN A 35 -45.20 26.34 11.90
C ASN A 35 -44.44 27.63 11.65
N ALA A 36 -45.17 28.66 11.23
CA ALA A 36 -44.64 29.96 10.81
C ALA A 36 -43.54 29.83 9.73
N HIS A 37 -42.27 30.01 10.12
CA HIS A 37 -41.11 29.96 9.24
C HIS A 37 -40.39 28.59 9.23
N ARG A 38 -40.85 27.61 10.02
CA ARG A 38 -40.19 26.30 10.15
C ARG A 38 -41.10 25.15 9.72
N ILE A 39 -40.49 24.14 9.13
CA ILE A 39 -41.17 22.87 8.81
C ILE A 39 -40.94 21.93 10.00
N VAL A 40 -42.05 21.48 10.58
CA VAL A 40 -42.07 20.52 11.67
C VAL A 40 -42.58 19.19 11.14
N ILE A 41 -41.88 18.11 11.45
CA ILE A 41 -42.18 16.74 11.03
C ILE A 41 -42.86 16.04 12.21
N ASN A 42 -43.99 15.39 11.95
CA ASN A 42 -44.70 14.60 12.96
C ASN A 42 -43.90 13.34 13.35
N ASP A 43 -44.16 12.80 14.53
CA ASP A 43 -43.45 11.61 15.04
C ASP A 43 -43.56 10.39 14.09
N ALA A 44 -44.70 10.23 13.40
CA ALA A 44 -44.87 9.21 12.37
C ALA A 44 -43.95 9.42 11.15
N GLY A 45 -43.73 10.68 10.75
CA GLY A 45 -42.80 11.02 9.68
C GLY A 45 -41.35 10.75 10.06
N VAL A 46 -40.99 11.01 11.32
CA VAL A 46 -39.65 10.70 11.85
C VAL A 46 -39.38 9.20 11.78
N LYS A 47 -40.34 8.35 12.15
CA LYS A 47 -40.21 6.88 12.04
C LYS A 47 -40.05 6.44 10.59
N ALA A 48 -40.88 6.94 9.68
CA ALA A 48 -40.78 6.64 8.26
C ALA A 48 -39.41 7.04 7.67
N ILE A 49 -38.85 8.19 8.06
CA ILE A 49 -37.50 8.58 7.64
C ILE A 49 -36.44 7.62 8.18
N LYS A 50 -36.54 7.18 9.44
CA LYS A 50 -35.62 6.19 10.03
C LYS A 50 -35.67 4.85 9.30
N GLU A 51 -36.87 4.37 8.97
CA GLU A 51 -37.06 3.15 8.19
C GLU A 51 -36.46 3.28 6.78
N MET A 52 -36.73 4.40 6.09
CA MET A 52 -36.15 4.67 4.77
C MET A 52 -34.62 4.71 4.81
N ILE A 53 -34.03 5.27 5.87
CA ILE A 53 -32.57 5.28 6.05
C ILE A 53 -32.04 3.88 6.34
N ALA A 54 -32.72 3.08 7.17
CA ALA A 54 -32.32 1.71 7.49
C ALA A 54 -32.39 0.79 6.26
N HIS A 55 -33.47 0.86 5.49
CA HIS A 55 -33.61 0.14 4.22
C HIS A 55 -32.61 0.61 3.18
N LYS A 56 -32.32 1.91 3.14
CA LYS A 56 -31.27 2.43 2.27
C LYS A 56 -29.90 1.94 2.73
N GLY A 57 -29.57 1.93 4.01
CA GLY A 57 -28.29 1.41 4.53
C GLY A 57 -28.07 -0.07 4.21
N ALA A 58 -29.13 -0.89 4.31
CA ALA A 58 -29.08 -2.31 3.94
C ALA A 58 -28.91 -2.56 2.42
N HIS A 59 -29.28 -1.58 1.58
CA HIS A 59 -29.15 -1.64 0.11
C HIS A 59 -28.19 -0.58 -0.46
N SER A 60 -27.40 0.08 0.38
CA SER A 60 -26.50 1.19 0.00
C SER A 60 -25.05 0.85 0.31
N GLU A 61 -24.68 -0.41 0.09
CA GLU A 61 -23.45 -0.63 -0.65
C GLU A 61 -23.79 -0.49 -2.14
N ARG A 62 -23.68 0.75 -2.67
CA ARG A 62 -23.80 1.16 -4.10
C ARG A 62 -25.23 1.11 -4.66
N THR A 63 -25.82 2.08 -5.36
CA THR A 63 -25.41 3.27 -6.12
C THR A 63 -26.71 3.99 -6.54
N PRO A 64 -26.66 5.25 -7.05
CA PRO A 64 -27.82 5.91 -7.61
C PRO A 64 -28.22 5.30 -8.97
N GLU A 65 -29.50 5.54 -9.29
CA GLU A 65 -30.17 5.39 -10.58
C GLU A 65 -30.63 3.99 -11.05
N THR A 66 -31.96 3.90 -11.12
CA THR A 66 -32.79 2.99 -11.88
C THR A 66 -32.33 2.81 -13.32
N HIS A 67 -32.17 1.57 -13.78
CA HIS A 67 -32.74 1.08 -15.04
C HIS A 67 -32.56 -0.45 -15.18
N SER A 68 -33.69 -1.12 -15.38
CA SER A 68 -33.87 -2.30 -16.24
C SER A 68 -33.02 -3.55 -15.99
N VAL A 69 -33.65 -4.53 -15.32
CA VAL A 69 -33.72 -6.02 -15.48
C VAL A 69 -32.65 -6.81 -16.31
N HIS A 70 -31.74 -6.22 -17.07
CA HIS A 70 -30.67 -6.91 -17.83
C HIS A 70 -29.29 -6.93 -17.14
N THR A 71 -29.16 -6.46 -15.90
CA THR A 71 -27.86 -6.18 -15.26
C THR A 71 -27.30 -7.27 -14.34
N LYS A 72 -28.04 -8.36 -14.08
CA LYS A 72 -27.56 -9.43 -13.19
C LYS A 72 -26.36 -10.18 -13.77
N ASP A 73 -26.37 -10.47 -15.08
CA ASP A 73 -25.29 -11.24 -15.72
C ASP A 73 -24.02 -10.40 -15.92
N ALA A 74 -24.17 -9.11 -16.26
CA ALA A 74 -23.05 -8.17 -16.33
C ALA A 74 -22.40 -7.93 -14.96
N SER A 75 -23.21 -7.93 -13.88
CA SER A 75 -22.70 -7.82 -12.52
C SER A 75 -21.88 -9.05 -12.11
N VAL A 76 -22.34 -10.27 -12.43
CA VAL A 76 -21.57 -11.50 -12.16
C VAL A 76 -20.26 -11.54 -12.95
N GLN A 77 -20.28 -11.14 -14.22
CA GLN A 77 -19.06 -11.04 -15.02
C GLN A 77 -18.07 -10.01 -14.44
N SER A 78 -18.55 -8.85 -14.00
CA SER A 78 -17.69 -7.83 -13.38
C SER A 78 -17.07 -8.31 -12.06
N ASN A 79 -17.80 -9.09 -11.27
CA ASN A 79 -17.27 -9.71 -10.05
C ASN A 79 -16.21 -10.76 -10.36
N ASN A 80 -16.39 -11.58 -11.39
CA ASN A 80 -15.40 -12.57 -11.80
C ASN A 80 -14.09 -11.91 -12.25
N ILE A 81 -14.17 -10.85 -13.06
CA ILE A 81 -13.00 -10.07 -13.49
C ILE A 81 -12.27 -9.48 -12.27
N LEU A 82 -13.01 -8.96 -11.29
CA LEU A 82 -12.43 -8.42 -10.06
C LEU A 82 -11.73 -9.50 -9.23
N ILE A 83 -12.30 -10.71 -9.14
CA ILE A 83 -11.68 -11.85 -8.44
C ILE A 83 -10.40 -12.29 -9.15
N GLU A 84 -10.38 -12.32 -10.48
CA GLU A 84 -9.18 -12.65 -11.25
C GLU A 84 -8.07 -11.62 -11.02
N GLN A 85 -8.41 -10.33 -11.08
CA GLN A 85 -7.46 -9.26 -10.78
C GLN A 85 -6.90 -9.35 -9.35
N LEU A 86 -7.73 -9.71 -8.38
CA LEU A 86 -7.27 -9.93 -7.00
C LEU A 86 -6.27 -11.10 -6.93
N ARG A 87 -6.58 -12.23 -7.58
CA ARG A 87 -5.67 -13.39 -7.62
C ARG A 87 -4.33 -13.06 -8.28
N GLU A 88 -4.34 -12.26 -9.34
CA GLU A 88 -3.11 -11.80 -9.99
C GLU A 88 -2.29 -10.89 -9.07
N LYS A 89 -2.94 -9.96 -8.36
CA LYS A 89 -2.26 -9.12 -7.36
C LYS A 89 -1.69 -9.95 -6.22
N ASP A 90 -2.40 -10.96 -5.73
CA ASP A 90 -1.91 -11.85 -4.68
C ASP A 90 -0.65 -12.60 -5.12
N LYS A 91 -0.61 -13.10 -6.37
CA LYS A 91 0.60 -13.72 -6.94
C LYS A 91 1.77 -12.74 -7.04
N GLN A 92 1.50 -11.49 -7.43
CA GLN A 92 2.54 -10.45 -7.47
C GLN A 92 3.09 -10.16 -6.07
N ILE A 93 2.23 -10.09 -5.06
CA ILE A 93 2.62 -9.90 -3.67
C ILE A 93 3.48 -11.07 -3.18
N GLU A 94 3.09 -12.31 -3.47
CA GLU A 94 3.89 -13.49 -3.12
C GLU A 94 5.29 -13.45 -3.77
N HIS A 95 5.37 -13.07 -5.04
CA HIS A 95 6.65 -12.92 -5.73
C HIS A 95 7.53 -11.83 -5.11
N LEU A 96 6.95 -10.67 -4.77
CA LEU A 96 7.67 -9.58 -4.11
C LEU A 96 8.15 -9.98 -2.71
N GLN A 97 7.36 -10.71 -1.95
CA GLN A 97 7.76 -11.25 -0.64
C GLN A 97 8.95 -12.19 -0.77
N LYS A 98 8.93 -13.14 -1.72
CA LYS A 98 10.07 -14.03 -1.99
C LYS A 98 11.33 -13.29 -2.36
N LEU A 99 11.23 -12.26 -3.20
CA LEU A 99 12.38 -11.45 -3.61
C LEU A 99 12.96 -10.66 -2.43
N LEU A 100 12.09 -10.12 -1.58
CA LEU A 100 12.49 -9.42 -0.36
C LEU A 100 13.23 -10.37 0.58
N ASP A 101 12.69 -11.57 0.83
CA ASP A 101 13.34 -12.58 1.68
C ASP A 101 14.73 -12.97 1.15
N GLN A 102 14.86 -13.18 -0.15
CA GLN A 102 16.16 -13.46 -0.78
C GLN A 102 17.14 -12.31 -0.59
N SER A 103 16.69 -11.06 -0.74
CA SER A 103 17.55 -9.88 -0.54
C SER A 103 18.02 -9.76 0.92
N GLN A 104 17.15 -10.03 1.89
CA GLN A 104 17.49 -10.02 3.31
C GLN A 104 18.49 -11.13 3.65
N GLN A 105 18.29 -12.34 3.12
CA GLN A 105 19.23 -13.44 3.29
C GLN A 105 20.62 -13.10 2.73
N LEU A 106 20.67 -12.53 1.52
CA LEU A 106 21.93 -12.12 0.90
C LEU A 106 22.63 -11.02 1.70
N GLN A 107 21.88 -10.05 2.23
CA GLN A 107 22.42 -9.00 3.09
C GLN A 107 23.03 -9.59 4.37
N LEU A 108 22.32 -10.50 5.05
CA LEU A 108 22.84 -11.18 6.24
C LEU A 108 24.11 -11.98 5.92
N MET A 109 24.15 -12.69 4.79
CA MET A 109 25.36 -13.41 4.37
C MET A 109 26.53 -12.46 4.09
N ALA A 110 26.27 -11.31 3.47
CA ALA A 110 27.28 -10.30 3.20
C ALA A 110 27.82 -9.70 4.51
N GLU A 111 26.95 -9.30 5.43
CA GLU A 111 27.33 -8.79 6.75
C GLU A 111 28.15 -9.81 7.56
N GLN A 112 27.77 -11.09 7.54
CA GLN A 112 28.54 -12.15 8.18
C GLN A 112 29.95 -12.30 7.57
N LYS A 113 30.07 -12.22 6.24
CA LYS A 113 31.37 -12.27 5.56
C LYS A 113 32.23 -11.06 5.92
N LEU A 114 31.67 -9.84 5.92
CA LEU A 114 32.37 -8.62 6.33
C LEU A 114 32.88 -8.74 7.77
N ARG A 115 32.02 -9.14 8.73
CA ARG A 115 32.44 -9.36 10.11
C ARG A 115 33.56 -10.40 10.24
N ARG A 116 33.57 -11.44 9.42
CA ARG A 116 34.67 -12.43 9.42
C ARG A 116 35.97 -11.88 8.85
N LEU A 117 35.91 -10.93 7.93
CA LEU A 117 37.08 -10.24 7.37
C LEU A 117 37.59 -9.13 8.29
N GLU A 118 36.71 -8.47 9.04
CA GLU A 118 37.08 -7.48 10.06
C GLU A 118 37.75 -8.12 11.29
N LYS A 119 37.32 -9.33 11.69
CA LYS A 119 37.86 -10.04 12.86
C LYS A 119 39.37 -10.34 12.83
N PRO A 120 40.02 -10.75 11.73
CA PRO A 120 41.46 -10.95 11.71
C PRO A 120 42.28 -9.66 11.80
N GLN A 121 41.69 -8.47 11.65
CA GLN A 121 42.43 -7.21 11.69
C GLN A 121 42.59 -6.62 13.11
N ASN A 122 41.72 -7.01 14.05
CA ASN A 122 41.78 -6.52 15.45
C ASN A 122 42.54 -7.43 16.42
N GLU A 123 42.92 -8.65 16.02
CA GLU A 123 43.64 -9.60 16.88
C GLU A 123 45.14 -9.74 16.53
N GLN A 124 45.61 -9.21 15.39
CA GLN A 124 47.03 -9.31 15.00
C GLN A 124 47.94 -8.19 15.55
N GLU A 125 47.42 -7.16 16.24
CA GLU A 125 48.27 -6.10 16.82
C GLU A 125 48.65 -6.32 18.29
N LYS A 126 48.29 -7.45 18.91
CA LYS A 126 48.52 -7.65 20.35
C LYS A 126 49.41 -8.81 20.78
N ASP A 127 50.03 -9.54 19.86
CA ASP A 127 51.02 -10.56 20.24
C ASP A 127 52.10 -10.70 19.17
N SER A 128 53.10 -9.82 19.17
CA SER A 128 54.52 -10.20 18.97
C SER A 128 55.48 -9.00 18.88
N ASN A 129 56.42 -9.03 19.82
CA ASN A 129 57.85 -8.70 19.68
C ASN A 129 58.37 -7.28 19.97
N SER A 130 58.82 -7.12 21.23
CA SER A 130 60.04 -6.40 21.56
C SER A 130 61.26 -7.28 21.25
N SER A 131 61.94 -7.04 20.13
CA SER A 131 63.40 -6.85 20.04
C SER A 131 63.90 -7.02 18.59
N ASP A 132 64.44 -5.90 18.09
CA ASP A 132 65.66 -5.75 17.30
C ASP A 132 65.79 -6.37 15.90
N GLY A 133 66.31 -5.55 14.98
CA GLY A 133 66.89 -6.01 13.71
C GLY A 133 66.11 -5.72 12.42
N GLN A 134 66.50 -4.61 11.78
CA GLN A 134 66.68 -4.49 10.33
C GLN A 134 65.51 -3.96 9.46
N ILE A 135 65.49 -2.63 9.35
CA ILE A 135 64.89 -1.84 8.28
C ILE A 135 65.39 -2.33 6.92
N HIS A 136 64.51 -2.78 6.01
CA HIS A 136 64.76 -2.64 4.57
C HIS A 136 63.47 -2.61 3.71
N LYS A 137 63.06 -1.37 3.42
CA LYS A 137 62.61 -0.83 2.12
C LYS A 137 61.24 -1.23 1.55
N GLN A 138 60.33 -0.29 1.75
CA GLN A 138 59.32 0.19 0.82
C GLN A 138 59.93 0.53 -0.56
N ALA A 139 59.39 -0.06 -1.63
CA ALA A 139 59.34 0.53 -2.97
C ALA A 139 58.47 -0.35 -3.88
N THR A 140 57.20 0.02 -4.06
CA THR A 140 56.40 -0.37 -5.23
C THR A 140 56.98 0.34 -6.46
N GLY A 141 58.00 -0.28 -7.05
CA GLY A 141 58.42 0.00 -8.42
C GLY A 141 57.61 -0.87 -9.38
N THR A 142 56.89 -0.23 -10.29
CA THR A 142 56.41 -0.86 -11.52
C THR A 142 57.54 -1.58 -12.26
N PRO A 143 57.31 -2.76 -12.84
CA PRO A 143 58.09 -3.17 -14.00
C PRO A 143 57.21 -3.32 -15.23
N LYS A 144 57.70 -2.71 -16.31
CA LYS A 144 57.29 -2.94 -17.69
C LYS A 144 57.59 -4.38 -18.11
N ASP A 145 56.72 -4.86 -18.99
CA ASP A 145 56.94 -5.77 -20.12
C ASP A 145 57.91 -6.93 -19.95
N ASP A 146 57.37 -8.16 -19.95
CA ASP A 146 57.96 -9.25 -20.73
C ASP A 146 56.90 -10.26 -21.19
N LYS A 147 57.08 -10.71 -22.43
CA LYS A 147 56.19 -11.56 -23.22
C LYS A 147 56.17 -13.00 -22.67
N ASN A 148 54.98 -13.63 -22.70
CA ASN A 148 54.68 -15.01 -23.16
C ASN A 148 53.66 -15.79 -22.27
N SER A 149 52.37 -15.75 -22.64
CA SER A 149 51.27 -16.74 -22.44
C SER A 149 50.88 -17.26 -21.02
N PRO A 150 49.62 -17.72 -20.75
CA PRO A 150 48.36 -17.52 -21.43
C PRO A 150 47.48 -16.48 -20.70
N GLU A 151 46.55 -15.89 -21.43
CA GLU A 151 45.69 -14.80 -20.97
C GLU A 151 44.91 -15.19 -19.70
N LYS A 152 45.15 -14.46 -18.60
CA LYS A 152 44.22 -14.47 -17.46
C LYS A 152 42.87 -13.99 -17.97
N PRO A 153 41.77 -14.76 -17.79
CA PRO A 153 40.47 -14.33 -18.26
C PRO A 153 40.13 -13.00 -17.61
N ARG A 154 39.76 -12.01 -18.43
CA ARG A 154 39.42 -10.68 -17.94
C ARG A 154 38.33 -10.79 -16.87
N PRO A 155 38.45 -10.05 -15.75
CA PRO A 155 37.46 -10.08 -14.70
C PRO A 155 36.08 -9.74 -15.27
N PHE A 156 35.06 -10.47 -14.80
CA PHE A 156 33.67 -10.40 -15.27
C PHE A 156 33.15 -8.97 -15.47
N TRP A 157 33.48 -8.05 -14.56
CA TRP A 157 33.08 -6.65 -14.62
C TRP A 157 33.68 -5.86 -15.80
N GLN A 158 34.91 -6.18 -16.22
CA GLN A 158 35.50 -5.59 -17.42
C GLN A 158 34.83 -6.06 -18.71
N ARG A 159 34.18 -7.24 -18.72
CA ARG A 159 33.39 -7.69 -19.87
C ARG A 159 32.02 -7.00 -19.96
N PHE A 160 31.49 -6.50 -18.85
CA PHE A 160 30.17 -5.88 -18.78
C PHE A 160 30.20 -4.35 -18.92
N PHE A 161 31.24 -3.70 -18.40
CA PHE A 161 31.35 -2.23 -18.36
C PHE A 161 32.56 -1.68 -19.10
N GLY A 162 33.41 -2.54 -19.64
CA GLY A 162 34.67 -2.16 -20.24
C GLY A 162 34.65 -2.23 -21.76
N THR A 163 33.93 -1.32 -22.42
CA THR A 163 34.29 -0.71 -23.72
C THR A 163 33.24 0.32 -24.14
N GLU A 164 33.52 1.59 -23.92
CA GLU A 164 33.10 2.68 -24.82
C GLU A 164 34.33 3.54 -25.08
N LYS A 165 34.94 3.38 -26.26
CA LYS A 165 35.72 4.38 -26.99
C LYS A 165 35.63 4.06 -28.48
#